data_AF-A0AAD6TZS9-F1
#
_entry.id   AF-A0AAD6TZS9-F1
#
_cell.length_a   1.000
_cell.length_b   1.000
_cell.length_c   1.000
_cell.angle_alpha   90.00
_cell.angle_beta   90.00
_cell.angle_gamma   90.00
#
_symmetry.space_group_name_H-M   'P 1'
#
loop_
_entity.id
_entity.type
_entity.pdbx_description
1 polymer ?
#
loop_
_entity_poly.entity_id
_entity_poly.type
_entity_poly.pdbx_seq_one_letter_code
_entity_poly.pdbx_strand_id
1 'polypeptide(L)'
;MYSFYPSYRPQTSYYHPSPYYHQPSPYARALAQQQEQRARAQELERQRAARSVYFPDGYEEPDSDDENYYLTPRQSALLRARRLQEAAEQRNRDAARLMHEREMKEQQQACAAEKQSTPPPQTRAPTPPDSPSASPAPQAVPVPSREVLDAAATKIQTQYRIHHALRSLSTLAAKFATLKASFVPPPTIDFQAGDGTVTTIPIPAPTTNSMPTAPGTSTAKLAYTPANAPLHAYAEHLSRLLVALDAVESRGARAVRARRRGLARAVEGEAERVEALWRGVWAAHQQQEQHRADEAEVCAMVVDAPEQGAEPLPELSGPESDLSDVEPELPTPPASPAAAPKIALAPDAENVEDVVAKLAENDLDVARAKVAEDEKISGEEFVIV
;
A
#
# COMPACT_ATOMS: atom_id res chain seq x y z
N MET A 1 -3.77 77.13 55.82
CA MET A 1 -4.71 77.44 54.72
C MET A 1 -4.90 76.17 53.89
N TYR A 2 -5.89 75.35 54.22
CA TYR A 2 -6.29 74.20 53.39
C TYR A 2 -7.77 74.39 53.08
N SER A 3 -8.07 74.64 51.80
CA SER A 3 -9.42 74.88 51.30
C SER A 3 -10.18 73.58 51.19
N PHE A 4 -11.31 73.54 51.87
CA PHE A 4 -12.30 72.47 51.90
C PHE A 4 -13.16 72.58 50.63
N TYR A 5 -13.00 71.67 49.66
CA TYR A 5 -13.91 71.56 48.52
C TYR A 5 -14.99 70.50 48.82
N PRO A 6 -16.29 70.84 48.71
CA PRO A 6 -17.37 69.87 48.89
C PRO A 6 -17.46 68.94 47.68
N SER A 7 -17.36 67.64 47.95
CA SER A 7 -17.56 66.56 46.98
C SER A 7 -19.00 66.57 46.45
N TYR A 8 -19.19 67.03 45.21
CA TYR A 8 -20.41 66.80 44.46
C TYR A 8 -20.55 65.31 44.15
N ARG A 9 -21.47 64.63 44.84
CA ARG A 9 -21.97 63.32 44.41
C ARG A 9 -22.87 63.54 43.19
N PRO A 10 -22.54 63.02 41.99
CA PRO A 10 -23.48 63.04 40.88
C PRO A 10 -24.66 62.14 41.25
N GLN A 11 -25.87 62.69 41.14
CA GLN A 11 -27.08 61.89 41.24
C GLN A 11 -27.11 60.88 40.10
N THR A 12 -27.05 59.60 40.46
CA THR A 12 -27.33 58.50 39.55
C THR A 12 -28.81 58.55 39.21
N SER A 13 -29.16 59.19 38.10
CA SER A 13 -30.49 59.07 37.51
C SER A 13 -30.69 57.60 37.14
N TYR A 14 -31.59 56.94 37.87
CA TYR A 14 -32.09 55.60 37.58
C TYR A 14 -32.90 55.65 36.27
N TYR A 15 -32.20 55.66 35.14
CA TYR A 15 -32.79 55.31 33.87
C TYR A 15 -32.92 53.79 33.87
N HIS A 16 -34.11 53.29 34.20
CA HIS A 16 -34.48 51.91 33.89
C HIS A 16 -34.55 51.79 32.36
N PRO A 17 -33.62 51.08 31.69
CA PRO A 17 -33.78 50.82 30.27
C PRO A 17 -35.04 49.98 30.08
N SER A 18 -36.01 50.55 29.40
CA SER A 18 -37.23 49.86 28.98
C SER A 18 -36.82 48.59 28.22
N PRO A 19 -37.32 47.38 28.58
CA PRO A 19 -36.95 46.11 27.95
C PRO A 19 -37.56 45.93 26.55
N TYR A 20 -38.23 46.95 26.03
CA TYR A 20 -38.90 46.91 24.73
C TYR A 20 -38.04 47.60 23.67
N TYR A 21 -37.63 46.81 22.67
CA TYR A 21 -36.93 47.19 21.43
C TYR A 21 -35.41 47.35 21.49
N HIS A 22 -34.72 46.23 21.68
CA HIS A 22 -33.46 45.99 20.98
C HIS A 22 -33.53 44.65 20.26
N GLN A 23 -34.41 44.55 19.25
CA GLN A 23 -34.16 43.57 18.20
C GLN A 23 -32.98 44.11 17.38
N PRO A 24 -31.81 43.46 17.39
CA PRO A 24 -30.70 43.91 16.57
C PRO A 24 -31.14 43.87 15.11
N SER A 25 -30.90 44.97 14.40
CA SER A 25 -31.16 45.09 12.96
C SER A 25 -30.67 43.83 12.24
N PRO A 26 -31.39 43.32 11.23
CA PRO A 26 -30.96 42.15 10.46
C PRO A 26 -29.54 42.31 9.91
N TYR A 27 -29.12 43.55 9.63
CA TYR A 27 -27.74 43.86 9.25
C TYR A 27 -26.73 43.63 10.37
N ALA A 28 -27.05 44.02 11.62
CA ALA A 28 -26.20 43.78 12.78
C ALA A 28 -26.04 42.28 13.08
N ARG A 29 -27.10 41.48 12.86
CA ARG A 29 -27.01 40.00 12.96
C ARG A 29 -26.12 39.40 11.87
N ALA A 30 -26.24 39.86 10.63
CA ALA A 30 -25.40 39.38 9.53
C ALA A 30 -23.92 39.71 9.76
N LEU A 31 -23.63 40.92 10.24
CA LEU A 31 -22.26 41.33 10.57
C LEU A 31 -21.68 40.52 11.75
N ALA A 32 -22.49 40.26 12.78
CA ALA A 32 -22.08 39.41 13.91
C ALA A 32 -21.79 37.97 13.45
N GLN A 33 -22.64 37.39 12.61
CA GLN A 33 -22.41 36.06 12.03
C GLN A 33 -21.14 36.02 11.17
N GLN A 34 -20.87 37.08 10.40
CA GLN A 34 -19.64 37.16 9.60
C GLN A 34 -18.38 37.26 10.49
N GLN A 35 -18.45 38.00 11.60
CA GLN A 35 -17.35 38.08 12.57
C GLN A 35 -17.12 36.73 13.26
N GLU A 36 -18.18 36.03 13.65
CA GLU A 36 -18.10 34.71 14.26
C GLU A 36 -17.49 33.67 13.30
N GLN A 37 -17.90 33.69 12.02
CA GLN A 37 -17.30 32.83 11.00
C GLN A 37 -15.80 33.10 10.81
N ARG A 38 -15.38 34.38 10.83
CA ARG A 38 -13.97 34.76 10.77
C ARG A 38 -13.18 34.29 11.99
N ALA A 39 -13.73 34.46 13.19
CA ALA A 39 -13.11 34.00 14.42
C ALA A 39 -12.93 32.48 14.41
N ARG A 40 -13.97 31.74 14.00
CA ARG A 40 -13.93 30.28 13.89
C ARG A 40 -12.91 29.80 12.85
N ALA A 41 -12.79 30.50 11.72
CA ALA A 41 -11.78 30.20 10.70
C ALA A 41 -10.36 30.44 11.21
N GLN A 42 -10.12 31.58 11.89
CA GLN A 42 -8.82 31.87 12.50
C GLN A 42 -8.44 30.85 13.57
N GLU A 43 -9.40 30.40 14.38
CA GLU A 43 -9.15 29.39 15.40
C GLU A 43 -8.79 28.03 14.78
N LEU A 44 -9.47 27.62 13.70
CA LEU A 44 -9.15 26.40 12.97
C LEU A 44 -7.77 26.46 12.31
N GLU A 45 -7.38 27.62 11.77
CA GLU A 45 -6.05 27.88 11.25
C GLU A 45 -4.99 27.83 12.36
N ARG A 46 -5.31 28.37 13.54
CA ARG A 46 -4.45 28.31 14.72
C ARG A 46 -4.29 26.88 15.24
N GLN A 47 -5.35 26.07 15.20
CA GLN A 47 -5.29 24.64 15.53
C GLN A 47 -4.43 23.88 14.51
N ARG A 48 -4.53 24.18 13.21
CA ARG A 48 -3.65 23.60 12.19
C ARG A 48 -2.19 23.98 12.40
N ALA A 49 -1.92 25.25 12.68
CA ALA A 49 -0.58 25.76 12.96
C ALA A 49 0.00 25.12 14.24
N ALA A 50 -0.80 24.99 15.30
CA ALA A 50 -0.37 24.32 16.53
C ALA A 50 -0.09 22.82 16.29
N ARG A 51 -0.89 22.15 15.45
CA ARG A 51 -0.67 20.76 15.05
C ARG A 51 0.63 20.58 14.25
N SER A 52 1.00 21.54 13.42
CA SER A 52 2.26 21.48 12.65
C SER A 52 3.51 21.75 13.49
N VAL A 53 3.40 22.37 14.67
CA VAL A 53 4.55 22.63 15.55
C VAL A 53 4.88 21.43 16.46
N TYR A 54 3.95 20.49 16.64
CA TYR A 54 4.13 19.32 17.53
C TYR A 54 4.49 18.01 16.82
N PHE A 55 5.05 18.09 15.61
CA PHE A 55 5.79 16.99 14.98
C PHE A 55 7.27 17.37 14.81
N PRO A 56 8.03 17.50 15.92
CA PRO A 56 9.49 17.58 15.86
C PRO A 56 10.06 16.20 15.47
N ASP A 57 10.73 16.14 14.33
CA ASP A 57 11.66 15.09 13.90
C ASP A 57 11.18 13.63 13.96
N GLY A 58 9.98 13.38 13.43
CA GLY A 58 9.60 12.03 13.01
C GLY A 58 9.94 11.83 11.54
N TYR A 59 11.22 11.58 11.21
CA TYR A 59 11.73 11.10 9.93
C TYR A 59 10.68 11.08 8.80
N GLU A 60 10.42 12.25 8.19
CA GLU A 60 9.86 12.26 6.85
C GLU A 60 10.90 11.55 5.98
N GLU A 61 10.57 10.33 5.56
CA GLU A 61 11.15 9.75 4.35
C GLU A 61 11.17 10.89 3.33
N PRO A 62 12.35 11.25 2.79
CA PRO A 62 12.40 12.29 1.78
C PRO A 62 11.54 11.81 0.62
N ASP A 63 10.31 12.31 0.54
CA ASP A 63 9.55 12.35 -0.69
C ASP A 63 10.52 12.98 -1.68
N SER A 64 10.90 12.16 -2.66
CA SER A 64 11.93 12.37 -3.67
C SER A 64 11.58 13.53 -4.63
N ASP A 65 11.31 14.71 -4.07
CA ASP A 65 11.10 15.99 -4.73
C ASP A 65 12.32 16.93 -4.50
N ASP A 66 13.46 16.37 -4.08
CA ASP A 66 14.75 17.06 -3.99
C ASP A 66 15.37 17.37 -5.36
N GLU A 67 14.61 17.24 -6.46
CA GLU A 67 14.94 17.86 -7.75
C GLU A 67 14.74 19.39 -7.73
N ASN A 68 14.12 19.95 -6.70
CA ASN A 68 13.84 21.39 -6.64
C ASN A 68 15.01 22.25 -6.11
N TYR A 69 16.16 21.63 -5.80
CA TYR A 69 17.33 22.31 -5.24
C TYR A 69 18.05 23.26 -6.23
N TYR A 70 17.71 23.23 -7.52
CA TYR A 70 18.33 24.10 -8.54
C TYR A 70 17.39 25.13 -9.20
N LEU A 71 16.16 25.32 -8.72
CA LEU A 71 15.27 26.31 -9.35
C LEU A 71 15.62 27.75 -8.97
N THR A 72 15.80 28.60 -9.97
CA THR A 72 16.02 30.03 -9.76
C THR A 72 14.85 30.67 -9.00
N PRO A 73 15.06 31.76 -8.22
CA PRO A 73 13.98 32.43 -7.47
C PRO A 73 12.77 32.82 -8.33
N ARG A 74 13.00 33.13 -9.62
CA ARG A 74 11.94 33.43 -10.59
C ARG A 74 11.11 32.21 -10.95
N GLN A 75 11.74 31.05 -11.18
CA GLN A 75 11.04 29.80 -11.47
C GLN A 75 10.26 29.30 -10.24
N SER A 76 10.83 29.44 -9.03
CA SER A 76 10.12 29.07 -7.80
C SER A 76 8.89 29.97 -7.54
N ALA A 77 8.96 31.25 -7.90
CA ALA A 77 7.81 32.16 -7.83
C ALA A 77 6.70 31.77 -8.83
N LEU A 78 7.07 31.36 -10.05
CA LEU A 78 6.11 30.87 -11.05
C LEU A 78 5.43 29.56 -10.61
N LEU A 79 6.17 28.61 -10.05
CA LEU A 79 5.59 27.38 -9.51
C LEU A 79 4.66 27.66 -8.33
N ARG A 80 5.02 28.60 -7.43
CA ARG A 80 4.14 29.04 -6.34
C ARG A 80 2.85 29.68 -6.87
N ALA A 81 2.96 30.56 -7.87
CA ALA A 81 1.80 31.17 -8.51
C ALA A 81 0.89 30.12 -9.16
N ARG A 82 1.47 29.11 -9.82
CA ARG A 82 0.73 27.99 -10.42
C ARG A 82 0.01 27.15 -9.37
N ARG A 83 0.68 26.76 -8.28
CA ARG A 83 0.04 26.03 -7.16
C ARG A 83 -1.11 26.81 -6.55
N LEU A 84 -0.97 28.14 -6.39
CA LEU A 84 -2.06 29.00 -5.90
C LEU A 84 -3.25 29.05 -6.87
N GLN A 85 -2.98 29.10 -8.18
CA GLN A 85 -4.03 29.07 -9.20
C GLN A 85 -4.78 27.75 -9.21
N GLU A 86 -4.07 26.63 -9.15
CA GLU A 86 -4.67 25.28 -9.09
C GLU A 86 -5.50 25.10 -7.80
N ALA A 87 -5.00 25.59 -6.65
CA ALA A 87 -5.75 25.57 -5.40
C ALA A 87 -7.03 26.42 -5.45
N ALA A 88 -6.99 27.57 -6.11
CA ALA A 88 -8.17 28.42 -6.31
C ALA A 88 -9.21 27.76 -7.23
N GLU A 89 -8.77 27.12 -8.33
CA GLU A 89 -9.65 26.37 -9.22
C GLU A 89 -10.31 25.20 -8.50
N GLN A 90 -9.55 24.49 -7.64
CA GLN A 90 -10.09 23.39 -6.86
C GLN A 90 -11.15 23.85 -5.86
N ARG A 91 -10.93 24.97 -5.17
CA ARG A 91 -11.96 25.60 -4.32
C ARG A 91 -13.22 25.97 -5.12
N ASN A 92 -13.08 26.48 -6.34
CA ASN A 92 -14.23 26.79 -7.20
C ASN A 92 -14.98 25.52 -7.63
N ARG A 93 -14.26 24.43 -7.95
CA ARG A 93 -14.87 23.13 -8.28
C ARG A 93 -15.64 22.54 -7.10
N ASP A 94 -15.07 22.61 -5.90
CA ASP A 94 -15.72 22.11 -4.69
C ASP A 94 -16.94 22.95 -4.32
N ALA A 95 -16.86 24.27 -4.46
CA ALA A 95 -18.02 25.16 -4.28
C ALA A 95 -19.14 24.85 -5.30
N ALA A 96 -18.79 24.61 -6.57
CA ALA A 96 -19.76 24.23 -7.59
C ALA A 96 -20.42 22.87 -7.28
N ARG A 97 -19.67 21.89 -6.78
CA ARG A 97 -20.22 20.60 -6.34
C ARG A 97 -21.21 20.76 -5.19
N LEU A 98 -20.86 21.59 -4.21
CA LEU A 98 -21.71 21.82 -3.04
C LEU A 98 -23.00 22.58 -3.41
N MET A 99 -22.92 23.52 -4.35
CA MET A 99 -24.10 24.18 -4.93
C MET A 99 -25.00 23.19 -5.67
N HIS A 100 -24.42 22.31 -6.49
CA HIS A 100 -25.18 21.29 -7.21
C HIS A 100 -25.84 20.28 -6.26
N GLU A 101 -25.15 19.86 -5.20
CA GLU A 101 -25.71 18.98 -4.17
C GLU A 101 -26.91 19.64 -3.46
N ARG A 102 -26.78 20.94 -3.15
CA ARG A 102 -27.87 21.71 -2.55
C ARG A 102 -29.08 21.79 -3.48
N GLU A 103 -28.87 22.07 -4.76
CA GLU A 103 -29.94 22.11 -5.77
C GLU A 103 -30.65 20.76 -5.89
N MET A 104 -29.91 19.65 -5.90
CA MET A 104 -30.48 18.30 -5.90
C MET A 104 -31.33 18.03 -4.64
N LYS A 105 -30.89 18.49 -3.47
CA LYS A 105 -31.68 18.38 -2.22
C LYS A 105 -32.95 19.21 -2.27
N GLU A 106 -32.88 20.44 -2.79
CA GLU A 106 -34.05 21.31 -2.96
C GLU A 106 -35.07 20.71 -3.94
N GLN A 107 -34.61 20.11 -5.04
CA GLN A 107 -35.49 19.37 -5.97
C GLN A 107 -36.13 18.14 -5.33
N GLN A 108 -35.37 17.34 -4.57
CA GLN A 108 -35.93 16.18 -3.85
C GLN A 108 -37.00 16.60 -2.83
N GLN A 109 -36.78 17.70 -2.11
CA GLN A 109 -37.76 18.23 -1.17
C GLN A 109 -39.02 18.75 -1.88
N ALA A 110 -38.88 19.42 -3.03
CA ALA A 110 -40.02 19.85 -3.84
C ALA A 110 -40.87 18.65 -4.31
N CYS A 111 -40.24 17.58 -4.82
CA CYS A 111 -40.94 16.37 -5.22
C CYS A 111 -41.58 15.62 -4.03
N ALA A 112 -40.97 15.68 -2.84
CA ALA A 112 -41.53 15.06 -1.65
C ALA A 112 -42.76 15.82 -1.13
N ALA A 113 -42.74 17.16 -1.17
CA ALA A 113 -43.87 18.00 -0.77
C ALA A 113 -45.10 17.76 -1.66
N GLU A 114 -44.91 17.53 -2.96
CA GLU A 114 -46.02 17.26 -3.89
C GLU A 114 -46.73 15.92 -3.59
N LYS A 115 -46.03 14.92 -3.06
CA LYS A 115 -46.62 13.61 -2.71
C LYS A 115 -47.49 13.63 -1.46
N GLN A 116 -47.36 14.61 -0.57
CA GLN A 116 -48.15 14.70 0.66
C GLN A 116 -49.51 15.39 0.50
N SER A 117 -49.84 15.90 -0.69
CA SER A 117 -51.11 16.60 -0.96
C SER A 117 -52.23 15.70 -1.52
N THR A 118 -52.05 14.37 -1.53
CA THR A 118 -53.17 13.46 -1.87
C THR A 118 -53.99 13.16 -0.61
N PRO A 119 -55.27 13.57 -0.53
CA PRO A 119 -56.12 13.27 0.61
C PRO A 119 -56.29 11.76 0.77
N PRO A 120 -56.35 11.25 2.02
CA PRO A 120 -56.46 9.82 2.28
C PRO A 120 -57.75 9.25 1.64
N PRO A 121 -57.67 8.14 0.88
CA PRO A 121 -58.86 7.45 0.41
C PRO A 121 -59.66 6.94 1.61
N GLN A 122 -60.90 7.39 1.71
CA GLN A 122 -61.82 7.01 2.78
C GLN A 122 -62.04 5.49 2.77
N THR A 123 -61.77 4.90 3.93
CA THR A 123 -62.00 3.51 4.30
C THR A 123 -63.47 3.14 4.10
N ARG A 124 -63.76 2.35 3.06
CA ARG A 124 -65.05 1.65 2.92
C ARG A 124 -64.91 0.19 3.37
N ALA A 125 -65.99 -0.28 3.96
CA ALA A 125 -66.21 -1.49 4.74
C ALA A 125 -65.79 -2.82 4.06
N PRO A 126 -65.57 -3.89 4.86
CA PRO A 126 -65.25 -5.23 4.37
C PRO A 126 -66.47 -5.89 3.68
N THR A 127 -66.35 -6.13 2.38
CA THR A 127 -67.26 -6.99 1.59
C THR A 127 -66.67 -8.40 1.42
N PRO A 128 -67.54 -9.43 1.29
CA PRO A 128 -67.18 -10.85 1.33
C PRO A 128 -66.39 -11.34 0.08
N PRO A 129 -65.74 -12.52 0.17
CA PRO A 129 -64.81 -13.01 -0.84
C PRO A 129 -65.56 -13.61 -2.04
N ASP A 130 -65.71 -12.83 -3.10
CA ASP A 130 -66.20 -13.34 -4.37
C ASP A 130 -65.17 -13.14 -5.49
N SER A 131 -64.89 -14.28 -6.13
CA SER A 131 -64.35 -14.46 -7.48
C SER A 131 -62.84 -14.26 -7.72
N PRO A 132 -62.19 -15.19 -8.46
CA PRO A 132 -60.83 -15.02 -8.95
C PRO A 132 -60.81 -13.87 -9.97
N SER A 133 -60.51 -12.68 -9.46
CA SER A 133 -60.30 -11.47 -10.25
C SER A 133 -59.23 -11.76 -11.29
N ALA A 134 -59.65 -11.72 -12.56
CA ALA A 134 -58.81 -11.85 -13.73
C ALA A 134 -57.52 -11.03 -13.54
N SER A 135 -56.37 -11.67 -13.75
CA SER A 135 -55.07 -11.00 -13.75
C SER A 135 -55.19 -9.71 -14.56
N PRO A 136 -54.88 -8.53 -13.97
CA PRO A 136 -54.91 -7.29 -14.72
C PRO A 136 -54.01 -7.45 -15.93
N ALA A 137 -54.54 -7.14 -17.11
CA ALA A 137 -53.82 -7.23 -18.37
C ALA A 137 -52.45 -6.57 -18.19
N PRO A 138 -51.34 -7.22 -18.61
CA PRO A 138 -49.99 -6.73 -18.38
C PRO A 138 -49.89 -5.30 -18.90
N GLN A 139 -49.68 -4.34 -17.99
CA GLN A 139 -49.47 -2.95 -18.36
C GLN A 139 -48.23 -2.89 -19.26
N ALA A 140 -48.38 -2.28 -20.43
CA ALA A 140 -47.30 -2.17 -21.40
C ALA A 140 -46.11 -1.45 -20.75
N VAL A 141 -45.00 -2.18 -20.53
CA VAL A 141 -43.78 -1.61 -19.98
C VAL A 141 -43.26 -0.56 -20.97
N PRO A 142 -43.02 0.69 -20.56
CA PRO A 142 -42.52 1.72 -21.47
C PRO A 142 -41.17 1.29 -22.04
N VAL A 143 -41.05 1.33 -23.38
CA VAL A 143 -39.80 1.02 -24.06
C VAL A 143 -38.77 2.10 -23.70
N PRO A 144 -37.59 1.74 -23.15
CA PRO A 144 -36.57 2.71 -22.80
C PRO A 144 -36.09 3.49 -24.03
N SER A 145 -35.81 4.79 -23.86
CA SER A 145 -35.27 5.61 -24.93
C SER A 145 -33.87 5.14 -25.35
N ARG A 146 -33.48 5.43 -26.59
CA ARG A 146 -32.18 5.05 -27.16
C ARG A 146 -30.99 5.53 -26.31
N GLU A 147 -31.06 6.75 -25.80
CA GLU A 147 -30.01 7.32 -24.95
C GLU A 147 -29.82 6.52 -23.65
N VAL A 148 -30.91 6.03 -23.05
CA VAL A 148 -30.85 5.18 -21.86
C VAL A 148 -30.21 3.83 -22.19
N LEU A 149 -30.51 3.27 -23.35
CA LEU A 149 -29.88 2.04 -23.83
C LEU A 149 -28.38 2.21 -24.07
N ASP A 150 -27.95 3.30 -24.71
CA ASP A 150 -26.53 3.58 -24.99
C ASP A 150 -25.75 3.82 -23.69
N ALA A 151 -26.34 4.56 -22.74
CA ALA A 151 -25.75 4.76 -21.41
C ALA A 151 -25.64 3.45 -20.63
N ALA A 152 -26.67 2.60 -20.68
CA ALA A 152 -26.65 1.28 -20.05
C ALA A 152 -25.60 0.36 -20.68
N ALA A 153 -25.50 0.34 -22.00
CA ALA A 153 -24.50 -0.43 -22.73
C ALA A 153 -23.08 -0.02 -22.33
N THR A 154 -22.82 1.28 -22.21
CA THR A 154 -21.52 1.81 -21.76
C THR A 154 -21.18 1.36 -20.34
N LYS A 155 -22.15 1.40 -19.42
CA LYS A 155 -21.99 0.91 -18.03
C LYS A 155 -21.68 -0.59 -17.98
N ILE A 156 -22.40 -1.39 -18.76
CA ILE A 156 -22.18 -2.85 -18.81
C ILE A 156 -20.79 -3.15 -19.37
N GLN A 157 -20.39 -2.49 -20.46
CA GLN A 157 -19.07 -2.69 -21.06
C GLN A 157 -17.93 -2.26 -20.14
N THR A 158 -18.07 -1.13 -19.44
CA THR A 158 -17.07 -0.66 -18.47
C THR A 158 -16.94 -1.64 -17.31
N GLN A 159 -18.05 -2.12 -16.76
CA GLN A 159 -18.03 -3.11 -15.68
C GLN A 159 -17.41 -4.44 -16.11
N TYR A 160 -17.75 -4.92 -17.31
CA TYR A 160 -17.15 -6.13 -17.88
C TYR A 160 -15.63 -6.00 -18.02
N ARG A 161 -15.14 -4.86 -18.54
CA ARG A 161 -13.70 -4.58 -18.67
C ARG A 161 -12.99 -4.52 -17.32
N ILE A 162 -13.61 -3.90 -16.30
CA ILE A 162 -13.07 -3.86 -14.94
C ILE A 162 -12.95 -5.29 -14.38
N HIS A 163 -14.00 -6.09 -14.53
CA HIS A 163 -14.00 -7.48 -14.07
C HIS A 163 -12.93 -8.32 -14.78
N HIS A 164 -12.81 -8.18 -16.11
CA HIS A 164 -11.76 -8.83 -16.89
C HIS A 164 -10.36 -8.44 -16.40
N ALA A 165 -10.10 -7.15 -16.16
CA ALA A 165 -8.82 -6.68 -15.63
C ALA A 165 -8.52 -7.29 -14.24
N LEU A 166 -9.50 -7.37 -13.34
CA LEU A 166 -9.34 -8.01 -12.03
C LEU A 166 -9.06 -9.52 -12.13
N ARG A 167 -9.72 -10.21 -13.06
CA ARG A 167 -9.45 -11.62 -13.36
C ARG A 167 -8.02 -11.80 -13.86
N SER A 168 -7.57 -10.99 -14.82
CA SER A 168 -6.19 -11.01 -15.31
C SER A 168 -5.16 -10.78 -14.20
N LEU A 169 -5.38 -9.80 -13.32
CA LEU A 169 -4.51 -9.57 -12.16
C LEU A 169 -4.49 -10.78 -11.20
N SER A 170 -5.61 -11.45 -11.00
CA SER A 170 -5.68 -12.65 -10.16
C SER A 170 -4.88 -13.80 -10.78
N THR A 171 -4.98 -14.00 -12.09
CA THR A 171 -4.18 -14.98 -12.83
C THR A 171 -2.68 -14.66 -12.76
N LEU A 172 -2.29 -13.39 -12.89
CA LEU A 172 -0.89 -12.97 -12.76
C LEU A 172 -0.37 -13.17 -11.32
N ALA A 173 -1.19 -12.90 -10.30
CA ALA A 173 -0.85 -13.17 -8.91
C ALA A 173 -0.62 -14.66 -8.65
N ALA A 174 -1.47 -15.53 -9.19
CA ALA A 174 -1.30 -16.97 -9.09
C ALA A 174 0.00 -17.45 -9.77
N LYS A 175 0.28 -16.95 -10.98
CA LYS A 175 1.55 -17.23 -11.69
C LYS A 175 2.76 -16.81 -10.87
N PHE A 176 2.74 -15.62 -10.27
CA PHE A 176 3.80 -15.14 -9.39
C PHE A 176 3.99 -16.06 -8.17
N ALA A 177 2.89 -16.46 -7.51
CA ALA A 177 2.95 -17.37 -6.36
C ALA A 177 3.54 -18.74 -6.73
N THR A 178 3.10 -19.34 -7.85
CA THR A 178 3.66 -20.60 -8.37
C THR A 178 5.14 -20.45 -8.70
N LEU A 179 5.52 -19.39 -9.41
CA LEU A 179 6.89 -19.09 -9.79
C LEU A 179 7.79 -19.03 -8.54
N LYS A 180 7.37 -18.25 -7.54
CA LYS A 180 8.07 -18.10 -6.26
C LYS A 180 8.20 -19.42 -5.49
N ALA A 181 7.14 -20.23 -5.46
CA ALA A 181 7.16 -21.54 -4.79
C ALA A 181 8.07 -22.57 -5.50
N SER A 182 8.20 -22.48 -6.83
CA SER A 182 9.02 -23.38 -7.63
C SER A 182 10.50 -23.02 -7.65
N PHE A 183 10.85 -21.79 -7.24
CA PHE A 183 12.22 -21.30 -7.33
C PHE A 183 13.09 -21.90 -6.21
N VAL A 184 14.12 -22.65 -6.63
CA VAL A 184 15.16 -23.19 -5.76
C VAL A 184 16.48 -22.54 -6.16
N PRO A 185 17.17 -21.83 -5.24
CA PRO A 185 18.46 -21.24 -5.56
C PRO A 185 19.51 -22.34 -5.86
N PRO A 186 20.38 -22.14 -6.86
CA PRO A 186 21.43 -23.11 -7.17
C PRO A 186 22.44 -23.23 -6.01
N PRO A 187 23.10 -24.38 -5.81
CA PRO A 187 24.04 -24.57 -4.70
C PRO A 187 25.34 -23.77 -4.88
N THR A 188 25.68 -23.41 -6.12
CA THR A 188 26.87 -22.64 -6.47
C THR A 188 26.48 -21.54 -7.45
N ILE A 189 27.16 -20.40 -7.38
CA ILE A 189 26.97 -19.27 -8.30
C ILE A 189 28.28 -18.96 -9.01
N ASP A 190 28.21 -18.86 -10.33
CA ASP A 190 29.36 -18.48 -11.17
C ASP A 190 29.36 -16.96 -11.41
N PHE A 191 30.46 -16.30 -11.08
CA PHE A 191 30.64 -14.87 -11.33
C PHE A 191 31.64 -14.66 -12.46
N GLN A 192 31.34 -13.73 -13.36
CA GLN A 192 32.25 -13.32 -14.42
C GLN A 192 32.98 -12.05 -13.99
N ALA A 193 34.29 -12.15 -13.84
CA ALA A 193 35.16 -11.01 -13.61
C ALA A 193 35.39 -10.21 -14.92
N GLY A 194 35.92 -9.00 -14.81
CA GLY A 194 36.13 -8.09 -15.96
C GLY A 194 37.12 -8.61 -17.01
N ASP A 195 37.97 -9.56 -16.64
CA ASP A 195 38.91 -10.28 -17.51
C ASP A 195 38.26 -11.47 -18.25
N GLY A 196 36.99 -11.77 -17.96
CA GLY A 196 36.27 -12.91 -18.50
C GLY A 196 36.47 -14.22 -17.72
N THR A 197 37.29 -14.22 -16.67
CA THR A 197 37.47 -15.37 -15.79
C THR A 197 36.18 -15.64 -15.01
N VAL A 198 35.83 -16.92 -14.89
CA VAL A 198 34.64 -17.36 -14.16
C VAL A 198 35.05 -17.93 -12.81
N THR A 199 34.57 -17.32 -11.73
CA THR A 199 34.79 -17.77 -10.35
C THR A 199 33.51 -18.40 -9.83
N THR A 200 33.57 -19.70 -9.52
CA THR A 200 32.46 -20.44 -8.92
C THR A 200 32.51 -20.33 -7.40
N ILE A 201 31.45 -19.80 -6.79
CA ILE A 201 31.36 -19.60 -5.34
C ILE A 201 30.21 -20.46 -4.80
N PRO A 202 30.46 -21.31 -3.78
CA PRO A 202 29.40 -22.06 -3.11
C PRO A 202 28.50 -21.12 -2.31
N ILE A 203 27.18 -21.31 -2.42
CA ILE A 203 26.24 -20.58 -1.55
C ILE A 203 26.27 -21.25 -0.18
N PRO A 204 26.63 -20.53 0.91
CA PRO A 204 26.51 -21.08 2.24
C PRO A 204 25.04 -21.44 2.51
N ALA A 205 24.80 -22.59 3.12
CA ALA A 205 23.44 -23.02 3.47
C ALA A 205 22.71 -21.85 4.16
N PRO A 206 21.43 -21.60 3.81
CA PRO A 206 20.72 -20.39 4.23
C PRO A 206 20.60 -20.37 5.75
N THR A 207 21.57 -19.78 6.42
CA THR A 207 21.47 -19.38 7.81
C THR A 207 20.51 -18.19 7.81
N THR A 208 19.37 -18.36 8.46
CA THR A 208 18.22 -17.44 8.43
C THR A 208 18.50 -16.03 8.99
N ASN A 209 19.75 -15.68 9.27
CA ASN A 209 20.13 -14.44 9.90
C ASN A 209 20.83 -13.51 8.92
N SER A 210 20.08 -12.49 8.49
CA SER A 210 20.53 -11.22 7.93
C SER A 210 21.61 -11.30 6.84
N MET A 211 21.17 -11.35 5.57
CA MET A 211 22.02 -10.97 4.45
C MET A 211 22.41 -9.49 4.63
N PRO A 212 23.71 -9.14 4.78
CA PRO A 212 24.12 -7.76 4.93
C PRO A 212 23.76 -6.99 3.66
N THR A 213 22.85 -6.03 3.78
CA THR A 213 22.51 -5.08 2.71
C THR A 213 23.64 -4.07 2.58
N ALA A 214 24.79 -4.50 2.06
CA ALA A 214 25.91 -3.60 1.82
C ALA A 214 25.62 -2.76 0.56
N PRO A 215 25.54 -1.41 0.64
CA PRO A 215 25.36 -0.54 -0.51
C PRO A 215 26.69 -0.40 -1.26
N GLY A 216 27.18 -1.49 -1.84
CA GLY A 216 28.41 -1.52 -2.63
C GLY A 216 28.11 -1.60 -4.11
N THR A 217 28.71 -0.72 -4.92
CA THR A 217 28.74 -0.80 -6.39
C THR A 217 29.64 -1.96 -6.86
N SER A 218 29.38 -3.18 -6.39
CA SER A 218 30.17 -4.34 -6.77
C SER A 218 29.99 -4.62 -8.27
N THR A 219 31.08 -4.58 -9.01
CA THR A 219 31.14 -4.73 -10.47
C THR A 219 30.99 -6.17 -10.96
N ALA A 220 30.80 -7.13 -10.05
CA ALA A 220 30.70 -8.53 -10.43
C ALA A 220 29.38 -8.80 -11.16
N LYS A 221 29.51 -9.36 -12.36
CA LYS A 221 28.39 -9.74 -13.20
C LYS A 221 28.15 -11.23 -13.06
N LEU A 222 26.88 -11.63 -12.93
CA LEU A 222 26.50 -13.03 -12.95
C LEU A 222 26.87 -13.66 -14.31
N ALA A 223 27.65 -14.75 -14.30
CA ALA A 223 28.07 -15.41 -15.53
C ALA A 223 26.88 -16.10 -16.22
N TYR A 224 26.89 -16.16 -17.56
CA TYR A 224 25.90 -16.90 -18.35
C TYR A 224 26.31 -18.37 -18.49
N THR A 225 26.37 -19.08 -17.37
CA THR A 225 26.69 -20.52 -17.32
C THR A 225 25.43 -21.36 -17.09
N PRO A 226 25.44 -22.67 -17.43
CA PRO A 226 24.32 -23.57 -17.14
C PRO A 226 23.98 -23.66 -15.65
N ALA A 227 24.95 -23.49 -14.75
CA ALA A 227 24.73 -23.48 -13.30
C ALA A 227 23.86 -22.29 -12.84
N ASN A 228 24.04 -21.13 -13.48
CA ASN A 228 23.26 -19.92 -13.21
C ASN A 228 21.97 -19.81 -14.03
N ALA A 229 21.71 -20.73 -14.97
CA ALA A 229 20.52 -20.73 -15.80
C ALA A 229 19.20 -20.57 -15.00
N PRO A 230 18.96 -21.27 -13.87
CA PRO A 230 17.73 -21.09 -13.10
C PRO A 230 17.58 -19.68 -12.51
N LEU A 231 18.68 -19.02 -12.12
CA LEU A 231 18.64 -17.63 -11.62
C LEU A 231 18.26 -16.64 -12.72
N HIS A 232 18.94 -16.73 -13.87
CA HIS A 232 18.64 -15.87 -15.03
C HIS A 232 17.20 -16.08 -15.52
N ALA A 233 16.77 -17.35 -15.63
CA ALA A 233 15.41 -17.67 -16.01
C ALA A 233 14.41 -17.07 -15.03
N TYR A 234 14.60 -17.25 -13.72
CA TYR A 234 13.69 -16.69 -12.72
C TYR A 234 13.61 -15.16 -12.78
N ALA A 235 14.75 -14.48 -12.87
CA ALA A 235 14.81 -13.03 -13.03
C ALA A 235 14.09 -12.55 -14.30
N GLU A 236 14.30 -13.23 -15.43
CA GLU A 236 13.61 -12.91 -16.69
C GLU A 236 12.08 -13.10 -16.56
N HIS A 237 11.63 -14.16 -15.90
CA HIS A 237 10.20 -14.39 -15.67
C HIS A 237 9.57 -13.30 -14.78
N LEU A 238 10.28 -12.80 -13.76
CA LEU A 238 9.83 -11.66 -12.95
C LEU A 238 9.72 -10.40 -13.82
N SER A 239 10.71 -10.11 -14.68
CA SER A 239 10.63 -8.98 -15.62
C SER A 239 9.45 -9.11 -16.60
N ARG A 240 9.20 -10.31 -17.14
CA ARG A 240 8.03 -10.57 -18.01
C ARG A 240 6.71 -10.37 -17.27
N LEU A 241 6.63 -10.73 -15.99
CA LEU A 241 5.44 -10.46 -15.16
C LEU A 241 5.20 -8.97 -14.96
N LEU A 242 6.24 -8.16 -14.74
CA LEU A 242 6.10 -6.69 -14.64
C LEU A 242 5.56 -6.08 -15.94
N VAL A 243 6.11 -6.47 -17.09
CA VAL A 243 5.59 -6.04 -18.40
C VAL A 243 4.12 -6.46 -18.59
N ALA A 244 3.76 -7.67 -18.18
CA ALA A 244 2.38 -8.15 -18.25
C ALA A 244 1.43 -7.39 -17.31
N LEU A 245 1.91 -6.95 -16.13
CA LEU A 245 1.13 -6.13 -15.20
C LEU A 245 0.85 -4.75 -15.78
N ASP A 246 1.84 -4.11 -16.42
CA ASP A 246 1.69 -2.80 -17.04
C ASP A 246 0.70 -2.81 -18.21
N ALA A 247 0.65 -3.92 -18.96
CA ALA A 247 -0.32 -4.13 -20.02
C ALA A 247 -1.78 -4.20 -19.51
N VAL A 248 -2.02 -4.45 -18.22
CA VAL A 248 -3.38 -4.47 -17.66
C VAL A 248 -3.93 -3.05 -17.51
N GLU A 249 -4.86 -2.70 -18.39
CA GLU A 249 -5.56 -1.42 -18.38
C GLU A 249 -6.51 -1.29 -17.18
N SER A 250 -6.40 -0.19 -16.44
CA SER A 250 -7.29 0.07 -15.30
C SER A 250 -8.60 0.77 -15.65
N ARG A 251 -8.69 1.41 -16.83
CA ARG A 251 -9.86 2.21 -17.26
C ARG A 251 -10.38 3.19 -16.20
N GLY A 252 -9.49 3.70 -15.35
CA GLY A 252 -9.81 4.63 -14.25
C GLY A 252 -10.25 3.96 -12.93
N ALA A 253 -10.58 2.67 -12.93
CA ALA A 253 -11.01 1.95 -11.74
C ALA A 253 -9.91 1.93 -10.66
N ARG A 254 -10.20 2.52 -9.50
CA ARG A 254 -9.25 2.64 -8.38
C ARG A 254 -8.80 1.28 -7.86
N ALA A 255 -9.72 0.32 -7.75
CA ALA A 255 -9.45 -1.04 -7.27
C ALA A 255 -8.42 -1.76 -8.16
N VAL A 256 -8.58 -1.68 -9.49
CA VAL A 256 -7.63 -2.28 -10.45
C VAL A 256 -6.24 -1.65 -10.30
N ARG A 257 -6.15 -0.31 -10.21
CA ARG A 257 -4.87 0.37 -10.01
C ARG A 257 -4.19 0.00 -8.70
N ALA A 258 -4.95 -0.06 -7.61
CA ALA A 258 -4.43 -0.42 -6.29
C ALA A 258 -3.87 -1.85 -6.30
N ARG A 259 -4.65 -2.81 -6.81
CA ARG A 259 -4.24 -4.22 -6.89
C ARG A 259 -3.04 -4.42 -7.82
N ARG A 260 -3.02 -3.74 -8.97
CA ARG A 260 -1.87 -3.77 -9.90
C ARG A 260 -0.60 -3.27 -9.23
N ARG A 261 -0.63 -2.11 -8.55
CA ARG A 261 0.54 -1.57 -7.84
C ARG A 261 1.01 -2.47 -6.71
N GLY A 262 0.09 -3.03 -5.92
CA GLY A 262 0.44 -3.94 -4.84
C GLY A 262 1.16 -5.18 -5.36
N LEU A 263 0.67 -5.76 -6.46
CA LEU A 263 1.30 -6.90 -7.11
C LEU A 263 2.64 -6.54 -7.76
N ALA A 264 2.75 -5.39 -8.44
CA ALA A 264 4.01 -4.92 -9.00
C ALA A 264 5.09 -4.77 -7.93
N ARG A 265 4.78 -4.11 -6.81
CA ARG A 265 5.70 -3.99 -5.66
C ARG A 265 6.14 -5.34 -5.09
N ALA A 266 5.23 -6.30 -5.02
CA ALA A 266 5.56 -7.65 -4.55
C ALA A 266 6.50 -8.38 -5.51
N VAL A 267 6.32 -8.20 -6.82
CA VAL A 267 7.21 -8.78 -7.86
C VAL A 267 8.57 -8.06 -7.85
N GLU A 268 8.60 -6.74 -7.73
CA GLU A 268 9.83 -5.94 -7.62
C GLU A 268 10.63 -6.32 -6.37
N GLY A 269 9.99 -6.39 -5.20
CA GLY A 269 10.66 -6.79 -3.97
C GLY A 269 11.20 -8.22 -4.02
N GLU A 270 10.54 -9.11 -4.76
CA GLU A 270 11.06 -10.46 -5.02
C GLU A 270 12.26 -10.45 -5.99
N ALA A 271 12.23 -9.62 -7.03
CA ALA A 271 13.37 -9.44 -7.93
C ALA A 271 14.58 -8.87 -7.17
N GLU A 272 14.36 -7.87 -6.32
CA GLU A 272 15.38 -7.30 -5.44
C GLU A 272 15.92 -8.36 -4.47
N ARG A 273 15.07 -9.22 -3.88
CA ARG A 273 15.51 -10.33 -3.01
C ARG A 273 16.46 -11.27 -3.74
N VAL A 274 16.16 -11.62 -5.00
CA VAL A 274 17.03 -12.48 -5.82
C VAL A 274 18.35 -11.78 -6.13
N GLU A 275 18.31 -10.47 -6.43
CA GLU A 275 19.51 -9.69 -6.66
C GLU A 275 20.39 -9.58 -5.43
N ALA A 276 19.79 -9.28 -4.28
CA ALA A 276 20.45 -9.24 -2.99
C ALA A 276 21.09 -10.60 -2.64
N LEU A 277 20.45 -11.71 -3.02
CA LEU A 277 20.98 -13.05 -2.78
C LEU A 277 22.36 -13.24 -3.45
N TRP A 278 22.48 -13.03 -4.76
CA TRP A 278 23.76 -13.25 -5.43
C TRP A 278 24.78 -12.15 -5.14
N ARG A 279 24.34 -10.90 -4.92
CA ARG A 279 25.25 -9.83 -4.47
C ARG A 279 25.82 -10.11 -3.09
N GLY A 280 25.01 -10.65 -2.18
CA GLY A 280 25.45 -11.03 -0.85
C GLY A 280 26.49 -12.16 -0.87
N VAL A 281 26.29 -13.18 -1.72
CA VAL A 281 27.29 -14.25 -1.93
C VAL A 281 28.61 -13.68 -2.44
N TRP A 282 28.57 -12.76 -3.40
CA TRP A 282 29.78 -12.09 -3.89
C TRP A 282 30.46 -11.25 -2.81
N ALA A 283 29.70 -10.45 -2.06
CA ALA A 283 30.23 -9.62 -0.99
C ALA A 283 30.90 -10.45 0.11
N ALA A 284 30.29 -11.57 0.51
CA ALA A 284 30.86 -12.48 1.50
C ALA A 284 32.17 -13.11 1.01
N HIS A 285 32.25 -13.51 -0.26
CA HIS A 285 33.48 -14.02 -0.85
C HIS A 285 34.58 -12.95 -0.88
N GLN A 286 34.27 -11.71 -1.26
CA GLN A 286 35.25 -10.62 -1.26
C GLN A 286 35.78 -10.33 0.15
N GLN A 287 34.92 -10.40 1.16
CA GLN A 287 35.34 -10.26 2.56
C GLN A 287 36.26 -11.41 2.99
N GLN A 288 35.96 -12.64 2.58
CA GLN A 288 36.79 -13.81 2.88
C GLN A 288 38.18 -13.71 2.22
N GLU A 289 38.24 -13.28 0.96
CA GLU A 289 39.51 -13.06 0.25
C GLU A 289 40.34 -11.93 0.87
N GLN A 290 39.69 -10.83 1.30
CA GLN A 290 40.36 -9.76 2.04
C GLN A 290 40.94 -10.28 3.36
N HIS A 291 40.15 -10.99 4.16
CA HIS A 291 40.62 -11.56 5.43
C HIS A 291 41.80 -12.52 5.22
N ARG A 292 41.75 -13.36 4.18
CA ARG A 292 42.83 -14.29 3.84
C ARG A 292 44.11 -13.55 3.42
N ALA A 293 43.99 -12.43 2.70
CA ALA A 293 45.13 -11.60 2.32
C ALA A 293 45.76 -10.94 3.55
N ASP A 294 44.95 -10.40 4.45
CA ASP A 294 45.40 -9.78 5.70
C ASP A 294 46.12 -10.82 6.61
N GLU A 295 45.57 -12.03 6.75
CA GLU A 295 46.21 -13.11 7.51
C GLU A 295 47.55 -13.55 6.90
N ALA A 296 47.65 -13.56 5.57
CA ALA A 296 48.90 -13.88 4.87
C ALA A 296 49.97 -12.79 5.07
N GLU A 297 49.57 -11.52 5.07
CA GLU A 297 50.46 -10.38 5.37
C GLU A 297 50.99 -10.46 6.81
N VAL A 298 50.12 -10.78 7.79
CA VAL A 298 50.52 -10.95 9.19
C VAL A 298 51.52 -12.10 9.35
N CYS A 299 51.31 -13.25 8.69
CA CYS A 299 52.26 -14.37 8.73
C CYS A 299 53.61 -14.02 8.09
N ALA A 300 53.64 -13.19 7.05
CA ALA A 300 54.86 -12.76 6.40
C ALA A 300 55.71 -11.79 7.26
N MET A 301 55.07 -10.94 8.08
CA MET A 301 55.81 -9.99 8.95
C MET A 301 56.41 -10.62 10.22
N VAL A 302 55.94 -11.79 10.66
CA VAL A 302 56.45 -12.45 11.89
C VAL A 302 57.80 -13.15 11.68
N VAL A 303 58.27 -13.33 10.44
CA VAL A 303 59.49 -14.11 10.13
C VAL A 303 60.79 -13.30 10.21
N ASP A 304 60.75 -11.96 10.35
CA ASP A 304 61.96 -11.11 10.37
C ASP A 304 62.24 -10.47 11.75
N ALA A 305 61.83 -11.15 12.83
CA ALA A 305 62.28 -10.82 14.18
C ALA A 305 63.69 -11.41 14.38
N PRO A 306 64.74 -10.58 14.55
CA PRO A 306 66.11 -11.06 14.69
C PRO A 306 66.22 -11.94 15.93
N GLU A 307 66.75 -13.16 15.73
CA GLU A 307 67.29 -14.02 16.79
C GLU A 307 68.31 -13.25 17.63
N GLN A 308 67.84 -12.55 18.66
CA GLN A 308 68.70 -12.07 19.74
C GLN A 308 68.52 -12.97 20.95
N GLY A 309 69.51 -13.84 21.13
CA GLY A 309 69.90 -14.34 22.44
C GLY A 309 69.12 -15.55 22.93
N ALA A 310 69.68 -16.72 22.61
CA ALA A 310 69.42 -17.95 23.31
C ALA A 310 69.55 -17.77 24.85
N GLU A 311 68.47 -18.02 25.59
CA GLU A 311 68.57 -18.57 26.94
C GLU A 311 67.98 -20.00 26.96
N PRO A 312 68.76 -21.00 27.38
CA PRO A 312 68.32 -22.39 27.41
C PRO A 312 67.52 -22.65 28.68
N LEU A 313 66.24 -23.01 28.53
CA LEU A 313 65.41 -23.54 29.62
C LEU A 313 64.74 -24.87 29.20
N PRO A 314 64.44 -25.73 30.18
CA PRO A 314 64.75 -27.15 30.10
C PRO A 314 63.64 -28.01 29.48
N GLU A 315 64.08 -29.12 28.89
CA GLU A 315 63.28 -30.28 28.50
C GLU A 315 62.31 -30.70 29.61
N LEU A 316 61.01 -30.63 29.31
CA LEU A 316 59.98 -31.33 30.07
C LEU A 316 59.26 -32.32 29.15
N SER A 317 59.63 -33.57 29.39
CA SER A 317 59.10 -34.83 28.87
C SER A 317 57.56 -34.93 28.86
N GLY A 318 57.01 -35.32 27.70
CA GLY A 318 55.90 -36.26 27.51
C GLY A 318 54.50 -35.91 28.06
N PRO A 319 53.44 -36.66 27.70
CA PRO A 319 53.45 -37.97 27.07
C PRO A 319 52.75 -38.04 25.71
N GLU A 320 53.19 -39.05 24.96
CA GLU A 320 52.52 -39.65 23.81
C GLU A 320 51.04 -39.96 24.11
N SER A 321 50.16 -39.65 23.18
CA SER A 321 48.78 -40.16 23.18
C SER A 321 48.38 -40.50 21.75
N ASP A 322 48.69 -41.75 21.45
CA ASP A 322 47.80 -42.77 20.92
C ASP A 322 47.05 -42.46 19.61
N LEU A 323 47.62 -43.02 18.55
CA LEU A 323 47.07 -43.22 17.24
C LEU A 323 45.97 -44.30 17.32
N SER A 324 44.71 -43.89 17.45
CA SER A 324 43.59 -44.75 17.09
C SER A 324 43.30 -44.64 15.60
N ASP A 325 43.85 -45.62 14.89
CA ASP A 325 43.56 -46.07 13.53
C ASP A 325 42.04 -46.31 13.37
N VAL A 326 41.36 -45.50 12.55
CA VAL A 326 39.96 -45.69 12.16
C VAL A 326 39.92 -45.93 10.66
N GLU A 327 39.79 -47.21 10.34
CA GLU A 327 39.57 -47.81 9.03
C GLU A 327 38.32 -47.22 8.35
N PRO A 328 38.41 -46.65 7.14
CA PRO A 328 37.26 -46.13 6.43
C PRO A 328 36.48 -47.27 5.74
N GLU A 329 35.28 -47.58 6.25
CA GLU A 329 34.32 -48.44 5.55
C GLU A 329 33.90 -47.81 4.21
N LEU A 330 34.13 -48.58 3.14
CA LEU A 330 33.65 -48.36 1.78
C LEU A 330 32.12 -48.44 1.70
N PRO A 331 31.41 -47.42 1.22
CA PRO A 331 30.01 -47.57 0.83
C PRO A 331 29.92 -48.28 -0.53
N THR A 332 29.34 -49.49 -0.49
CA THR A 332 28.86 -50.28 -1.63
C THR A 332 27.97 -49.48 -2.58
N PRO A 333 28.09 -49.65 -3.91
CA PRO A 333 27.16 -49.07 -4.87
C PRO A 333 25.86 -49.92 -4.95
N PRO A 334 24.66 -49.35 -4.69
CA PRO A 334 23.43 -50.02 -5.08
C PRO A 334 23.13 -49.75 -6.56
N ALA A 335 22.82 -50.85 -7.23
CA ALA A 335 22.45 -50.98 -8.63
C ALA A 335 21.40 -49.97 -9.13
N SER A 336 21.67 -49.42 -10.31
CA SER A 336 20.71 -49.01 -11.34
C SER A 336 20.76 -50.09 -12.43
N PRO A 337 19.75 -50.36 -13.31
CA PRO A 337 18.56 -49.56 -13.62
C PRO A 337 17.26 -50.38 -13.82
N ALA A 338 16.10 -49.93 -13.30
CA ALA A 338 14.81 -50.39 -13.83
C ALA A 338 13.66 -49.43 -13.51
N ALA A 339 12.76 -49.33 -14.48
CA ALA A 339 11.45 -48.65 -14.45
C ALA A 339 11.46 -47.12 -14.61
N ALA A 340 11.49 -46.70 -15.88
CA ALA A 340 10.89 -45.45 -16.31
C ALA A 340 9.41 -45.38 -15.85
N PRO A 341 8.98 -44.34 -15.10
CA PRO A 341 7.57 -44.07 -14.95
C PRO A 341 7.06 -43.55 -16.30
N LYS A 342 6.10 -44.27 -16.90
CA LYS A 342 5.20 -43.70 -17.90
C LYS A 342 4.59 -42.45 -17.29
N ILE A 343 4.99 -41.29 -17.77
CA ILE A 343 4.32 -40.01 -17.50
C ILE A 343 2.92 -40.17 -18.05
N ALA A 344 1.98 -40.44 -17.15
CA ALA A 344 0.58 -40.40 -17.43
C ALA A 344 0.23 -38.99 -17.88
N LEU A 345 -0.27 -38.95 -19.10
CA LEU A 345 -1.03 -37.88 -19.72
C LEU A 345 -2.01 -37.25 -18.71
N ALA A 346 -1.85 -35.93 -18.50
CA ALA A 346 -2.80 -34.92 -18.01
C ALA A 346 -3.79 -35.27 -16.87
N PRO A 347 -3.90 -34.43 -15.83
CA PRO A 347 -5.20 -34.05 -15.31
C PRO A 347 -5.74 -32.90 -16.16
N ASP A 348 -6.92 -33.13 -16.74
CA ASP A 348 -7.70 -32.14 -17.48
C ASP A 348 -7.81 -30.81 -16.73
N ALA A 349 -7.52 -29.72 -17.44
CA ALA A 349 -7.61 -28.34 -16.98
C ALA A 349 -9.07 -27.84 -16.86
N GLU A 350 -10.00 -28.72 -16.48
CA GLU A 350 -11.43 -28.43 -16.35
C GLU A 350 -11.89 -28.49 -14.87
N ASN A 351 -11.20 -27.79 -13.94
CA ASN A 351 -11.90 -27.41 -12.70
C ASN A 351 -11.27 -26.25 -11.90
N VAL A 352 -10.63 -25.28 -12.57
CA VAL A 352 -10.10 -24.10 -11.87
C VAL A 352 -11.20 -23.06 -11.63
N GLU A 353 -12.30 -23.07 -12.39
CA GLU A 353 -13.41 -22.13 -12.19
C GLU A 353 -14.23 -22.42 -10.92
N ASP A 354 -14.41 -23.69 -10.53
CA ASP A 354 -15.22 -24.05 -9.34
C ASP A 354 -14.48 -23.78 -8.02
N VAL A 355 -13.14 -23.85 -8.01
CA VAL A 355 -12.33 -23.48 -6.84
C VAL A 355 -12.27 -21.96 -6.64
N VAL A 356 -12.23 -21.19 -7.74
CA VAL A 356 -12.27 -19.72 -7.66
C VAL A 356 -13.66 -19.20 -7.27
N ALA A 357 -14.74 -19.88 -7.68
CA ALA A 357 -16.09 -19.57 -7.23
C ALA A 357 -16.26 -19.79 -5.71
N LYS A 358 -15.75 -20.91 -5.18
CA LYS A 358 -15.81 -21.21 -3.72
C LYS A 358 -14.95 -20.30 -2.85
N LEU A 359 -13.88 -19.70 -3.39
CA LEU A 359 -13.09 -18.69 -2.67
C LEU A 359 -13.74 -17.29 -2.68
N ALA A 360 -14.51 -16.95 -3.72
CA ALA A 360 -15.24 -15.68 -3.79
C ALA A 360 -16.47 -15.62 -2.86
N GLU A 361 -17.09 -16.76 -2.55
CA GLU A 361 -18.20 -16.83 -1.58
C GLU A 361 -17.71 -16.60 -0.13
N ASN A 362 -16.52 -17.10 0.24
CA ASN A 362 -15.98 -16.91 1.59
C ASN A 362 -15.65 -15.44 1.93
N ASP A 363 -15.21 -14.64 0.95
CA ASP A 363 -14.90 -13.21 1.20
C ASP A 363 -16.17 -12.35 1.38
N LEU A 364 -17.31 -12.76 0.80
CA LEU A 364 -18.60 -12.08 0.99
C LEU A 364 -19.20 -12.34 2.39
N ASP A 365 -19.01 -13.54 2.93
CA ASP A 365 -19.49 -13.88 4.28
C ASP A 365 -18.67 -13.17 5.38
N VAL A 366 -17.37 -12.99 5.18
CA VAL A 366 -16.52 -12.20 6.10
C VAL A 366 -16.90 -10.71 6.07
N ALA A 367 -17.26 -10.17 4.91
CA ALA A 367 -17.74 -8.78 4.80
C ALA A 367 -19.11 -8.59 5.47
N ARG A 368 -20.01 -9.58 5.37
CA ARG A 368 -21.32 -9.56 6.06
C ARG A 368 -21.18 -9.65 7.58
N ALA A 369 -20.25 -10.46 8.07
CA ALA A 369 -19.98 -10.57 9.50
C ALA A 369 -19.46 -9.25 10.11
N LYS A 370 -18.61 -8.51 9.37
CA LYS A 370 -18.12 -7.20 9.82
C LYS A 370 -19.20 -6.11 9.90
N VAL A 371 -20.15 -6.10 8.97
CA VAL A 371 -21.26 -5.13 8.99
C VAL A 371 -22.21 -5.40 10.16
N ALA A 372 -22.37 -6.66 10.58
CA ALA A 372 -23.19 -7.01 11.74
C ALA A 372 -22.57 -6.64 13.10
N GLU A 373 -21.23 -6.55 13.19
CA GLU A 373 -20.57 -6.09 14.42
C GLU A 373 -20.62 -4.57 14.59
N ASP A 374 -20.51 -3.80 13.50
CA ASP A 374 -20.60 -2.33 13.56
C ASP A 374 -22.02 -1.83 13.92
N GLU A 375 -23.08 -2.58 13.58
CA GLU A 375 -24.45 -2.26 14.02
C GLU A 375 -24.67 -2.51 15.52
N LYS A 376 -23.90 -3.40 16.15
CA LYS A 376 -24.05 -3.73 17.57
C LYS A 376 -23.45 -2.66 18.49
N ILE A 377 -22.48 -1.88 18.01
CA ILE A 377 -21.81 -0.81 18.76
C ILE A 377 -22.65 0.48 18.79
N SER A 378 -23.62 0.63 17.88
CA SER A 378 -24.53 1.79 17.84
C SER A 378 -25.72 1.69 18.83
N GLY A 379 -25.90 0.55 19.51
CA GLY A 379 -27.08 0.26 20.32
C GLY A 379 -26.95 0.52 21.83
N GLU A 380 -25.74 0.74 22.36
CA GLU A 380 -25.54 1.00 23.80
C GLU A 380 -25.79 2.48 24.14
N GLU A 381 -27.05 2.76 24.44
CA GLU A 381 -27.50 3.54 25.60
C GLU A 381 -26.62 4.74 26.03
N PHE A 382 -26.95 5.90 25.49
CA PHE A 382 -26.74 7.18 26.17
C PHE A 382 -27.87 7.37 27.21
N VAL A 383 -27.76 6.71 28.36
CA VAL A 383 -28.60 6.98 29.53
C VAL A 383 -28.02 8.20 30.25
N ILE A 384 -28.69 9.34 30.10
CA ILE A 384 -28.37 10.58 30.81
C ILE A 384 -28.92 10.48 32.23
N VAL A 385 -28.04 10.58 33.23
CA VAL A 385 -28.39 10.82 34.65
C VAL A 385 -28.16 12.29 34.98
#